data_AF-A0A966XQM1-F1
#
_entry.id   AF-A0A966XQM1-F1
#
_cell.length_a   1.000
_cell.length_b   1.000
_cell.length_c   1.000
_cell.angle_alpha   90.00
_cell.angle_beta   90.00
_cell.angle_gamma   90.00
#
_symmetry.space_group_name_H-M   'P 1'
#
loop_
_entity.id
_entity.type
_entity.pdbx_description
1 polymer ?
#
loop_
_entity_poly.entity_id
_entity_poly.type
_entity_poly.pdbx_seq_one_letter_code
_entity_poly.pdbx_strand_id
1 'polypeptide(L)'
;MQDHYAALGLASDATLADIKKAFRQKASTTHPDRNSAPDAAMRFRAVQEAYETLADVQRRQDYDENRRRNLLDNPIEVAREIWQRYFDTMMAGVHRTRSTPP
;
A
#
# COMPACT_ATOMS: atom_id res chain seq x y z
N MET A 1 -9.75 -3.19 -5.30
CA MET A 1 -9.83 -2.97 -3.84
C MET A 1 -8.41 -2.69 -3.36
N GLN A 2 -8.14 -1.60 -2.64
CA GLN A 2 -6.78 -1.33 -2.14
C GLN A 2 -6.47 -2.28 -0.98
N ASP A 3 -5.38 -3.03 -1.07
CA ASP A 3 -4.97 -3.94 0.00
C ASP A 3 -4.29 -3.13 1.12
N HIS A 4 -4.85 -3.17 2.34
CA HIS A 4 -4.35 -2.39 3.47
C HIS A 4 -2.93 -2.82 3.87
N TYR A 5 -2.60 -4.11 3.70
CA TYR A 5 -1.25 -4.60 3.94
C TYR A 5 -0.27 -4.04 2.92
N ALA A 6 -0.66 -4.01 1.64
CA ALA A 6 0.13 -3.39 0.59
C ALA A 6 0.32 -1.87 0.80
N ALA A 7 -0.72 -1.18 1.25
CA ALA A 7 -0.65 0.24 1.60
C ALA A 7 0.37 0.51 2.70
N LEU A 8 0.59 -0.44 3.62
CA LEU A 8 1.66 -0.40 4.63
C LEU A 8 2.99 -1.02 4.16
N GLY A 9 2.99 -1.75 3.04
CA GLY A 9 4.17 -2.46 2.54
C GLY A 9 4.48 -3.73 3.35
N LEU A 10 3.44 -4.33 3.91
CA LEU A 10 3.50 -5.51 4.76
C LEU A 10 2.84 -6.70 4.06
N ALA A 11 3.19 -7.90 4.50
CA ALA A 11 2.47 -9.11 4.16
C ALA A 11 1.27 -9.32 5.12
N SER A 12 0.31 -10.15 4.73
CA SER A 12 -0.91 -10.40 5.51
C SER A 12 -0.66 -11.11 6.85
N ASP A 13 0.51 -11.75 7.01
CA ASP A 13 0.98 -12.35 8.25
C ASP A 13 1.59 -11.34 9.23
N ALA A 14 1.68 -10.06 8.85
CA ALA A 14 2.31 -9.03 9.66
C ALA A 14 1.65 -8.88 11.04
N THR A 15 2.48 -8.74 12.07
CA THR A 15 2.02 -8.56 13.44
C THR A 15 1.53 -7.12 13.66
N LEU A 16 0.77 -6.89 14.73
CA LEU A 16 0.37 -5.54 15.12
C LEU A 16 1.59 -4.62 15.36
N ALA A 17 2.70 -5.17 15.83
CA ALA A 17 3.94 -4.43 16.02
C ALA A 17 4.53 -3.96 14.67
N ASP A 18 4.50 -4.83 13.65
CA ASP A 18 4.96 -4.51 12.30
C ASP A 18 4.08 -3.45 11.65
N ILE A 19 2.75 -3.58 11.79
CA ILE A 19 1.75 -2.59 11.33
C ILE A 19 2.05 -1.21 11.92
N LYS A 20 2.25 -1.13 13.25
CA LYS A 20 2.59 0.11 13.94
C LYS A 20 3.94 0.68 13.47
N LYS A 21 4.94 -0.17 13.24
CA LYS A 21 6.27 0.24 12.78
C LYS A 21 6.21 0.79 11.36
N ALA A 22 5.55 0.09 10.44
CA ALA A 22 5.39 0.48 9.06
C ALA A 22 4.59 1.79 8.93
N PHE A 23 3.52 1.95 9.71
CA PHE A 23 2.75 3.20 9.75
C PHE A 23 3.64 4.39 10.14
N ARG A 24 4.42 4.28 11.22
CA ARG A 24 5.32 5.36 11.65
C ARG A 24 6.36 5.72 10.58
N GLN A 25 6.93 4.71 9.92
CA GLN A 25 7.89 4.93 8.83
C GLN A 25 7.24 5.62 7.64
N LYS A 26 6.09 5.11 7.17
CA LYS A 26 5.37 5.67 6.02
C LYS A 26 4.78 7.05 6.29
N ALA A 27 4.27 7.30 7.48
CA ALA A 27 3.79 8.63 7.88
C ALA A 27 4.92 9.67 7.80
N SER A 28 6.15 9.30 8.19
CA SER A 28 7.32 10.18 8.09
C SER A 28 7.76 10.42 6.64
N THR A 29 7.72 9.41 5.77
CA THR A 29 8.13 9.54 4.36
C THR A 29 7.08 10.18 3.46
N THR A 30 5.82 10.14 3.86
CA THR A 30 4.67 10.64 3.07
C THR A 30 4.21 12.02 3.54
N HIS A 31 4.87 12.59 4.56
CA HIS A 31 4.49 13.89 5.10
C HIS A 31 4.63 14.99 4.03
N PRO A 32 3.60 15.82 3.78
CA PRO A 32 3.59 16.82 2.70
C PRO A 32 4.70 17.87 2.82
N ASP A 33 5.19 18.10 4.04
CA ASP A 33 6.33 18.99 4.32
C ASP A 33 7.67 18.44 3.78
N ARG A 34 7.78 17.11 3.63
CA ARG A 34 8.98 16.42 3.13
C ARG A 34 8.79 15.86 1.72
N ASN A 35 7.55 15.81 1.25
CA ASN A 35 7.18 15.22 -0.03
C ASN A 35 6.20 16.15 -0.76
N SER A 36 6.72 16.90 -1.72
CA SER A 36 5.95 17.84 -2.55
C SER A 36 5.18 17.17 -3.70
N ALA A 37 5.12 15.83 -3.71
CA ALA A 37 4.40 15.12 -4.75
C ALA A 37 2.89 15.37 -4.63
N PRO A 38 2.18 15.59 -5.77
CA PRO A 38 0.75 15.87 -5.76
C PRO A 38 -0.08 14.70 -5.22
N ASP A 39 0.47 13.48 -5.20
CA ASP A 39 -0.16 12.27 -4.67
C ASP A 39 0.18 11.99 -3.20
N ALA A 40 1.00 12.81 -2.54
CA ALA A 40 1.39 12.62 -1.14
C ALA A 40 0.18 12.58 -0.20
N ALA A 41 -0.79 13.48 -0.40
CA ALA A 41 -2.02 13.51 0.39
C ALA A 41 -2.87 12.23 0.21
N MET A 42 -2.96 11.71 -1.02
CA MET A 42 -3.66 10.45 -1.29
C MET A 42 -2.95 9.26 -0.64
N ARG A 43 -1.63 9.18 -0.78
CA ARG A 43 -0.82 8.11 -0.16
C ARG A 43 -0.91 8.15 1.37
N PHE A 44 -0.89 9.33 1.97
CA PHE A 44 -1.02 9.49 3.41
C PHE A 44 -2.38 9.00 3.91
N ARG A 45 -3.46 9.35 3.21
CA ARG A 45 -4.81 8.85 3.52
C ARG A 45 -4.89 7.33 3.43
N ALA A 46 -4.33 6.73 2.38
CA ALA A 46 -4.30 5.27 2.23
C ALA A 46 -3.54 4.57 3.36
N VAL A 47 -2.43 5.17 3.82
CA VAL A 47 -1.64 4.67 4.96
C VAL A 47 -2.40 4.81 6.29
N GLN A 48 -3.12 5.92 6.50
CA GLN A 48 -3.98 6.09 7.67
C GLN A 48 -5.11 5.07 7.70
N GLU A 49 -5.86 4.94 6.61
CA GLU A 49 -7.01 4.03 6.53
C GLU A 49 -6.59 2.57 6.72
N ALA A 50 -5.45 2.19 6.15
CA ALA A 50 -4.87 0.87 6.37
C ALA A 50 -4.50 0.65 7.84
N TYR A 51 -3.90 1.63 8.50
CA TYR A 51 -3.56 1.53 9.91
C TYR A 51 -4.82 1.46 10.79
N GLU A 52 -5.83 2.28 10.56
CA GLU A 52 -7.08 2.28 11.35
C GLU A 52 -7.81 0.93 11.29
N THR A 53 -7.78 0.29 10.13
CA THR A 53 -8.39 -1.03 9.94
C THR A 53 -7.54 -2.16 10.52
N LEU A 54 -6.22 -2.13 10.30
CA LEU A 54 -5.33 -3.22 10.71
C LEU A 54 -4.85 -3.13 12.18
N ALA A 55 -4.94 -1.95 12.80
CA ALA A 55 -4.55 -1.74 14.20
C ALA A 55 -5.62 -2.21 15.19
N ASP A 56 -6.88 -2.22 14.77
CA ASP A 56 -8.00 -2.76 15.54
C ASP A 56 -8.16 -4.26 15.23
N VAL A 57 -8.12 -5.09 16.27
CA VAL A 57 -8.17 -6.55 16.12
C VAL A 57 -9.49 -7.01 15.48
N GLN A 58 -10.61 -6.38 15.84
CA GLN A 58 -11.92 -6.77 15.34
C GLN A 58 -12.10 -6.33 13.88
N ARG A 59 -11.70 -5.09 13.56
CA ARG A 59 -11.75 -4.60 12.17
C ARG A 59 -10.79 -5.37 11.25
N ARG A 60 -9.61 -5.75 11.77
CA ARG A 60 -8.66 -6.60 11.06
C ARG A 60 -9.26 -7.98 10.77
N GLN A 61 -9.94 -8.59 11.74
CA GLN A 61 -10.60 -9.88 11.53
C GLN A 61 -11.71 -9.80 10.48
N ASP A 62 -12.56 -8.78 10.54
CA ASP A 62 -13.63 -8.56 9.55
C ASP A 62 -13.06 -8.29 8.14
N TYR A 63 -11.94 -7.55 8.08
CA TYR A 63 -11.20 -7.30 6.85
C TYR A 63 -10.58 -8.59 6.30
N ASP A 64 -9.89 -9.37 7.14
CA ASP A 64 -9.23 -10.62 6.77
C ASP A 64 -10.25 -11.68 6.33
N GLU A 65 -11.43 -11.75 6.97
CA GLU A 65 -12.52 -12.64 6.58
C GLU A 65 -13.13 -12.24 5.23
N ASN A 66 -13.42 -10.95 5.01
CA ASN A 66 -13.87 -10.44 3.71
C ASN A 66 -12.81 -10.65 2.61
N ARG A 67 -11.56 -10.36 2.94
CA ARG A 67 -10.41 -10.54 2.04
C ARG A 67 -10.25 -12.02 1.70
N ARG A 68 -10.36 -12.92 2.65
CA ARG A 68 -10.33 -14.38 2.43
C ARG A 68 -11.48 -14.84 1.55
N ARG A 69 -12.70 -14.32 1.76
CA ARG A 69 -13.85 -14.59 0.88
C ARG A 69 -13.62 -14.11 -0.54
N ASN A 70 -12.94 -12.96 -0.73
CA ASN A 70 -12.65 -12.38 -2.04
C ASN A 70 -11.36 -12.93 -2.71
N LEU A 71 -10.41 -13.49 -1.94
CA LEU A 71 -9.12 -14.01 -2.43
C LEU A 71 -9.15 -15.45 -2.93
N LEU A 72 -10.29 -16.13 -2.84
CA LEU A 72 -10.45 -17.48 -3.39
C LEU A 72 -10.19 -17.54 -4.92
N ASP A 73 -10.09 -16.39 -5.61
CA ASP A 73 -9.91 -16.33 -7.05
C ASP A 73 -8.45 -16.31 -7.56
N ASN A 74 -7.46 -15.63 -6.93
CA ASN A 74 -6.02 -15.80 -7.31
C ASN A 74 -5.01 -15.03 -6.41
N PRO A 75 -4.28 -15.67 -5.48
CA PRO A 75 -3.43 -14.97 -4.50
C PRO A 75 -2.02 -14.57 -4.98
N ILE A 76 -1.44 -15.25 -5.98
CA ILE A 76 -0.05 -14.99 -6.42
C ILE A 76 0.01 -13.83 -7.42
N GLU A 77 -0.98 -13.71 -8.32
CA GLU A 77 -1.03 -12.62 -9.29
C GLU A 77 -1.23 -11.26 -8.62
N VAL A 78 -2.11 -11.19 -7.62
CA VAL A 78 -2.40 -9.94 -6.89
C VAL A 78 -1.15 -9.42 -6.16
N ALA A 79 -0.37 -10.31 -5.52
CA ALA A 79 0.87 -9.92 -4.86
C ALA A 79 1.91 -9.37 -5.85
N ARG A 80 2.01 -9.97 -7.05
CA ARG A 80 2.95 -9.55 -8.10
C ARG A 80 2.55 -8.22 -8.74
N GLU A 81 1.27 -8.05 -9.05
CA GLU A 81 0.74 -6.85 -9.69
C GLU A 81 0.87 -5.61 -8.80
N ILE A 82 0.69 -5.80 -7.48
CA ILE A 82 0.88 -4.76 -6.47
C ILE A 82 2.36 -4.35 -6.38
N TRP A 83 3.29 -5.31 -6.35
CA TRP A 83 4.73 -5.02 -6.34
C TRP A 83 5.20 -4.32 -7.62
N GLN A 84 4.67 -4.70 -8.77
CA GLN A 84 4.99 -4.03 -10.04
C GLN A 84 4.45 -2.60 -10.09
N ARG A 85 3.19 -2.35 -9.69
CA ARG A 85 2.65 -0.98 -9.61
C ARG A 85 3.45 -0.08 -8.67
N TYR A 86 3.92 -0.62 -7.55
CA TYR A 86 4.77 0.12 -6.62
C TYR A 86 6.12 0.49 -7.25
N PHE A 87 6.76 -0.47 -7.93
CA PHE A 87 8.05 -0.25 -8.59
C PHE A 87 7.93 0.73 -9.77
N ASP A 88 6.90 0.61 -10.60
CA ASP A 88 6.64 1.52 -11.72
C ASP A 88 6.31 2.94 -11.26
N THR A 89 5.48 3.08 -10.22
CA THR A 89 5.13 4.41 -9.69
C THR A 89 6.34 5.08 -9.01
N MET A 90 7.29 4.31 -8.48
CA MET A 90 8.52 4.82 -7.89
C MET A 90 9.62 5.13 -8.93
N MET A 91 9.63 4.44 -10.07
CA MET A 91 10.60 4.64 -11.16
C MET A 91 10.13 5.62 -12.25
N ALA A 92 8.82 5.91 -12.35
CA ALA A 92 8.27 6.88 -13.31
C ALA A 92 8.63 8.34 -13.01
N GLY A 93 9.30 8.63 -11.87
CA GLY A 93 9.82 9.94 -11.51
C GLY A 93 11.18 10.30 -12.14
N VAL A 94 11.81 9.40 -12.92
CA VAL A 94 13.07 9.66 -13.60
C VAL A 94 12.90 9.43 -15.11
N HIS A 95 12.65 10.53 -15.82
CA HIS A 95 12.75 10.74 -17.27
C HIS A 95 12.02 9.75 -18.20
N ARG A 96 10.98 10.24 -18.90
CA ARG A 96 10.97 10.08 -20.37
C ARG A 96 10.15 11.13 -21.11
N THR A 97 10.87 12.12 -21.61
CA THR A 97 10.59 12.75 -22.89
C THR A 97 10.79 11.72 -24.02
N ARG A 98 9.84 11.69 -24.98
CA ARG A 98 9.87 11.14 -26.36
C ARG A 98 10.44 9.73 -26.63
N SER A 99 9.61 8.89 -27.27
CA SER A 99 9.79 8.41 -28.68
C SER A 99 9.08 7.06 -28.91
N THR A 100 8.04 7.06 -29.76
CA THR A 100 7.69 5.97 -30.70
C THR A 100 8.86 5.77 -31.70
N PRO A 101 9.11 4.62 -32.38
CA PRO A 101 8.14 3.74 -33.08
C PRO A 101 8.67 2.24 -33.13
N PRO A 102 8.51 1.36 -34.17
CA PRO A 102 7.81 1.38 -35.46
C PRO A 102 6.38 0.80 -35.45
#